data_AF-A0A8K0T2G3-F1
#
_entry.id   AF-A0A8K0T2G3-F1
#
_cell.length_a   1.000
_cell.length_b   1.000
_cell.length_c   1.000
_cell.angle_alpha   90.00
_cell.angle_beta   90.00
_cell.angle_gamma   90.00
#
_symmetry.space_group_name_H-M   'P 1'
#
loop_
_entity.id
_entity.type
_entity.pdbx_description
1 polymer ?
#
loop_
_entity_poly.entity_id
_entity_poly.type
_entity_poly.pdbx_seq_one_letter_code
_entity_poly.pdbx_strand_id
1 'polypeptide(L)'
;MIPVGLDDPQVLKDICVSQKVWITRLETNVFRIRSEKTSQLRAGLQAMNKLIHNLRLSNDHLSSRFFLLRSSDAKPETVIRMEKNSRPWTTHIDSGRDTMQGHTADLSQFSTELARTFNTLSVLKMYLKMRVSYGQFLVTRMRKEWSNGVSYPNFSRLLNNYARHGAFSFRTQLLQVDKAKQAVRALTEPLHDHIDGEGAVRYQCSLELVVENGGTLHGEAIAGDRLSLRLSAPKFIAFERHPRLDWSMAVPDMKSDWNLQVNAGVQLDVPEHLQRLWQNIELRPMDGDQATVFEEFASPEILVKPHIGSTNAIATTRLKMSAIIPFTDPRYAVQISVTRAWDGLKQGNPRVTWGIEFYGSHWEEAINQVSNEDGRKDWGPGFKSLWPGHEEDLAQRIMRFAQYIVDVQKVFEGLDLQDRSV
;
A
#
# COMPACT_ATOMS: atom_id res chain seq x y z
N MET A 1 -1.60 30.78 -6.29
CA MET A 1 -0.42 29.89 -6.41
C MET A 1 -0.57 29.09 -7.70
N ILE A 2 0.44 29.06 -8.56
CA ILE A 2 0.43 28.25 -9.79
C ILE A 2 0.75 26.81 -9.42
N PRO A 3 0.04 25.81 -9.97
CA PRO A 3 0.39 24.43 -9.70
C PRO A 3 1.75 24.08 -10.31
N VAL A 4 2.58 23.37 -9.54
CA VAL A 4 3.88 22.85 -9.97
C VAL A 4 3.68 21.99 -11.23
N GLY A 5 4.56 22.16 -12.22
CA GLY A 5 4.51 21.46 -13.51
C GLY A 5 3.88 22.27 -14.65
N LEU A 6 3.20 23.38 -14.39
CA LEU A 6 2.71 24.27 -15.45
C LEU A 6 3.85 25.03 -16.17
N ASP A 7 5.05 25.03 -15.57
CA ASP A 7 6.26 25.59 -16.15
C ASP A 7 6.92 24.65 -17.19
N ASP A 8 6.50 23.38 -17.27
CA ASP A 8 7.02 22.42 -18.23
C ASP A 8 6.49 22.73 -19.65
N PRO A 9 7.37 23.10 -20.60
CA PRO A 9 6.96 23.42 -21.97
C PRO A 9 6.25 22.27 -22.69
N GLN A 10 6.55 21.01 -22.34
CA GLN A 10 5.96 19.85 -23.02
C GLN A 10 4.49 19.68 -22.72
N VAL A 11 4.09 19.96 -21.49
CA VAL A 11 2.70 19.87 -21.06
C VAL A 11 1.80 20.82 -21.86
N LEU A 12 2.32 22.00 -22.22
CA LEU A 12 1.60 22.97 -23.06
C LEU A 12 1.66 22.60 -24.55
N LYS A 13 2.74 21.94 -25.00
CA LYS A 13 2.92 21.51 -26.39
C LYS A 13 1.87 20.49 -26.80
N ASP A 14 1.54 19.54 -25.94
CA ASP A 14 0.50 18.53 -26.19
C ASP A 14 -0.87 19.17 -26.45
N ILE A 15 -1.22 20.21 -25.68
CA ILE A 15 -2.45 20.98 -25.87
C ILE A 15 -2.39 21.76 -27.19
N CYS A 16 -1.25 22.39 -27.50
CA CYS A 16 -1.08 23.12 -28.75
C CYS A 16 -1.31 22.23 -29.97
N VAL A 17 -0.74 21.02 -29.96
CA VAL A 17 -0.87 20.04 -31.05
C VAL A 17 -2.28 19.48 -31.14
N SER A 18 -2.84 18.98 -30.04
CA SER A 18 -4.15 18.32 -30.03
C SER A 18 -5.30 19.27 -30.36
N GLN A 19 -5.27 20.50 -29.84
CA GLN A 19 -6.36 21.47 -29.98
C GLN A 19 -6.13 22.48 -31.11
N LYS A 20 -4.98 22.42 -31.80
CA LYS A 20 -4.57 23.36 -32.86
C LYS A 20 -4.64 24.82 -32.35
N VAL A 21 -3.97 25.05 -31.23
CA VAL A 21 -3.88 26.37 -30.58
C VAL A 21 -2.42 26.75 -30.34
N TRP A 22 -2.14 28.03 -30.25
CA TRP A 22 -0.84 28.55 -29.82
C TRP A 22 -0.95 29.12 -28.42
N ILE A 23 -0.17 28.59 -27.49
CA ILE A 23 -0.13 29.04 -26.10
C ILE A 23 1.21 29.72 -25.86
N THR A 24 1.16 30.97 -25.42
CA THR A 24 2.35 31.75 -25.04
C THR A 24 2.19 32.25 -23.62
N ARG A 25 3.21 32.04 -22.80
CA ARG A 25 3.25 32.60 -21.45
C ARG A 25 3.77 34.02 -21.53
N LEU A 26 2.99 34.99 -21.05
CA LEU A 26 3.37 36.40 -21.04
C LEU A 26 4.04 36.78 -19.72
N GLU A 27 3.50 36.25 -18.62
CA GLU A 27 3.99 36.45 -17.25
C GLU A 27 3.86 35.13 -16.49
N THR A 28 4.39 35.08 -15.26
CA THR A 28 4.30 33.90 -14.41
C THR A 28 2.87 33.33 -14.39
N ASN A 29 1.83 34.16 -14.30
CA ASN A 29 0.45 33.73 -14.12
C ASN A 29 -0.46 33.95 -15.34
N VAL A 30 0.07 34.48 -16.45
CA VAL A 30 -0.72 34.96 -17.59
C VAL A 30 -0.36 34.19 -18.85
N PHE A 31 -1.34 33.47 -19.38
CA PHE A 31 -1.21 32.73 -20.63
C PHE A 31 -2.08 33.38 -21.71
N ARG A 32 -1.48 33.58 -22.89
CA ARG A 32 -2.17 34.00 -24.09
C ARG A 32 -2.38 32.78 -24.99
N ILE A 33 -3.64 32.45 -25.23
CA ILE A 33 -4.05 31.38 -26.14
C ILE A 33 -4.58 32.04 -27.43
N ARG A 34 -4.05 31.60 -28.57
CA ARG A 34 -4.47 32.06 -29.90
C ARG A 34 -4.91 30.85 -30.73
N SER A 35 -5.85 31.08 -31.63
CA SER A 35 -6.29 30.09 -32.61
C SER A 35 -6.90 30.78 -33.81
N GLU A 36 -6.95 30.09 -34.95
CA GLU A 36 -7.62 30.57 -36.16
C GLU A 36 -9.16 30.48 -36.05
N LYS A 37 -9.68 29.58 -35.20
CA LYS A 37 -11.12 29.35 -35.04
C LYS A 37 -11.56 29.51 -33.59
N THR A 38 -12.73 30.11 -33.39
CA THR A 38 -13.33 30.26 -32.04
C THR A 38 -13.62 28.91 -31.37
N SER A 39 -13.98 27.88 -32.14
CA SER A 39 -14.20 26.52 -31.62
C SER A 39 -12.93 25.90 -31.05
N GLN A 40 -11.81 26.04 -31.76
CA GLN A 40 -10.48 25.61 -31.32
C GLN A 40 -10.00 26.42 -30.12
N LEU A 41 -10.25 27.73 -30.09
CA LEU A 41 -9.94 28.58 -28.93
C LEU A 41 -10.70 28.12 -27.67
N ARG A 42 -12.00 27.80 -27.80
CA ARG A 42 -12.81 27.28 -26.69
C ARG A 42 -12.29 25.93 -26.21
N ALA A 43 -11.96 25.03 -27.13
CA ALA A 43 -11.40 23.72 -26.80
C ALA A 43 -10.03 23.84 -26.11
N GLY A 44 -9.16 24.73 -26.61
CA GLY A 44 -7.86 25.02 -26.00
C GLY A 44 -7.99 25.63 -24.59
N LEU A 45 -8.93 26.55 -24.37
CA LEU A 45 -9.24 27.09 -23.04
C LEU A 45 -9.74 26.01 -22.08
N GLN A 46 -10.63 25.13 -22.53
CA GLN A 46 -11.12 24.00 -21.74
C GLN A 46 -9.99 23.03 -21.38
N ALA A 47 -9.14 22.68 -22.34
CA ALA A 47 -7.97 21.83 -22.12
C ALA A 47 -6.99 22.45 -21.12
N MET A 48 -6.72 23.76 -21.23
CA MET A 48 -5.88 24.49 -20.28
C MET A 48 -6.48 24.48 -18.86
N ASN A 49 -7.78 24.78 -18.73
CA ASN A 49 -8.45 24.76 -17.43
C ASN A 49 -8.43 23.35 -16.81
N LYS A 50 -8.67 22.32 -17.62
CA LYS A 50 -8.57 20.91 -17.20
C LYS A 50 -7.14 20.57 -16.75
N LEU A 51 -6.12 21.03 -17.48
CA LEU A 51 -4.73 20.85 -17.10
C LEU A 51 -4.41 21.52 -15.76
N ILE A 52 -4.75 22.79 -15.58
CA ILE A 52 -4.50 23.52 -14.33
C ILE A 52 -5.21 22.83 -13.16
N HIS A 53 -6.45 22.39 -13.37
CA HIS A 53 -7.19 21.62 -12.39
C HIS A 53 -6.49 20.30 -12.04
N ASN A 54 -6.04 19.54 -13.05
CA ASN A 54 -5.31 18.29 -12.86
C ASN A 54 -3.98 18.50 -12.12
N LEU A 55 -3.21 19.53 -12.47
CA LEU A 55 -1.95 19.83 -11.81
C LEU A 55 -2.16 20.27 -10.36
N ARG A 56 -3.26 20.96 -10.05
CA ARG A 56 -3.61 21.26 -8.64
C ARG A 56 -3.90 19.96 -7.88
N LEU A 57 -4.74 19.10 -8.44
CA LEU A 57 -5.04 17.80 -7.84
C LEU A 57 -3.80 16.93 -7.67
N SER A 58 -2.92 16.85 -8.68
CA SER A 58 -1.71 16.01 -8.60
C SER A 58 -0.69 16.54 -7.59
N ASN A 59 -0.72 17.83 -7.26
CA ASN A 59 0.14 18.43 -6.24
C ASN A 59 -0.44 18.32 -4.82
N ASP A 60 -1.71 17.95 -4.68
CA ASP A 60 -2.30 17.64 -3.38
C ASP A 60 -1.75 16.29 -2.89
N HIS A 61 -0.75 16.33 -2.00
CA HIS A 61 -0.43 15.19 -1.17
C HIS A 61 -1.53 15.02 -0.13
N LEU A 62 -2.26 13.91 -0.21
CA LEU A 62 -3.25 13.60 0.81
C LEU A 62 -2.49 13.29 2.10
N SER A 63 -2.69 14.13 3.11
CA SER A 63 -2.10 13.90 4.43
C SER A 63 -2.49 12.52 4.94
N SER A 64 -1.59 11.85 5.67
CA SER A 64 -1.94 10.63 6.39
C SER A 64 -3.19 10.88 7.24
N ARG A 65 -4.18 10.00 7.12
CA ARG A 65 -5.44 10.11 7.85
C ARG A 65 -5.58 8.94 8.80
N PHE A 66 -6.21 9.22 9.92
CA PHE A 66 -6.46 8.24 10.94
C PHE A 66 -7.94 8.18 11.22
N PHE A 67 -8.47 6.97 11.14
CA PHE A 67 -9.86 6.68 11.41
C PHE A 67 -9.93 5.81 12.65
N LEU A 68 -11.02 5.95 13.40
CA LEU A 68 -11.29 5.16 14.58
C LEU A 68 -12.45 4.22 14.25
N LEU A 69 -12.21 2.92 14.27
CA LEU A 69 -13.27 1.93 14.20
C LEU A 69 -13.61 1.50 15.64
N ARG A 70 -14.89 1.58 15.98
CA ARG A 70 -15.44 1.22 17.28
C ARG A 70 -16.24 -0.06 17.19
N SER A 71 -15.92 -1.10 17.95
CA SER A 71 -16.71 -2.33 17.93
C SER A 71 -18.19 -2.07 18.24
N SER A 72 -19.11 -2.81 17.59
CA SER A 72 -20.55 -2.79 17.88
C SER A 72 -20.85 -2.91 19.38
N ASP A 73 -20.03 -3.71 20.09
CA ASP A 73 -20.22 -4.04 21.50
C ASP A 73 -19.60 -3.01 22.47
N ALA A 74 -18.77 -2.10 21.96
CA ALA A 74 -18.14 -1.08 22.78
C ALA A 74 -19.22 -0.11 23.27
N LYS A 75 -19.38 0.04 24.59
CA LYS A 75 -20.28 1.03 25.19
C LYS A 75 -19.76 2.46 24.96
N PRO A 76 -20.62 3.49 24.94
CA PRO A 76 -20.18 4.89 24.79
C PRO A 76 -19.20 5.33 25.88
N GLU A 77 -19.26 4.68 27.04
CA GLU A 77 -18.43 4.91 28.22
C GLU A 77 -17.09 4.16 28.18
N THR A 78 -16.85 3.32 27.17
CA THR A 78 -15.59 2.57 27.04
C THR A 78 -14.42 3.55 26.95
N VAL A 79 -13.46 3.38 27.85
CA VAL A 79 -12.26 4.21 27.94
C VAL A 79 -11.15 3.59 27.12
N ILE A 80 -10.65 4.36 26.15
CA ILE A 80 -9.44 4.04 25.39
C ILE A 80 -8.24 4.50 26.20
N ARG A 81 -7.39 3.54 26.58
CA ARG A 81 -6.10 3.80 27.21
C ARG A 81 -5.03 3.96 26.14
N MET A 82 -4.08 4.83 26.43
CA MET A 82 -2.95 5.12 25.57
C MET A 82 -1.70 5.16 26.42
N GLU A 83 -0.57 4.77 25.85
CA GLU A 83 0.76 4.94 26.41
C GLU A 83 1.72 5.31 25.28
N LYS A 84 2.80 6.01 25.62
CA LYS A 84 3.79 6.42 24.63
C LYS A 84 4.49 5.19 24.04
N ASN A 85 4.63 5.17 22.73
CA ASN A 85 5.15 4.08 21.90
C ASN A 85 4.36 2.77 22.01
N SER A 86 3.14 2.84 22.55
CA SER A 86 2.24 1.71 22.64
C SER A 86 1.05 1.93 21.73
N ARG A 87 0.43 0.81 21.35
CA ARG A 87 -0.87 0.80 20.70
C ARG A 87 -1.94 1.27 21.70
N PRO A 88 -2.99 2.02 21.32
CA PRO A 88 -4.17 2.21 22.15
C PRO A 88 -4.93 0.90 22.38
N TRP A 89 -5.58 0.77 23.54
CA TRP A 89 -6.40 -0.40 23.87
C TRP A 89 -7.58 -0.03 24.77
N THR A 90 -8.59 -0.88 24.80
CA THR A 90 -9.69 -0.80 25.77
C THR A 90 -9.53 -1.88 26.85
N THR A 91 -10.05 -1.63 28.05
CA THR A 91 -9.93 -2.57 29.19
C THR A 91 -10.86 -3.77 29.09
N HIS A 92 -11.88 -3.70 28.23
CA HIS A 92 -12.79 -4.80 27.91
C HIS A 92 -12.53 -5.23 26.47
N ILE A 93 -11.64 -6.21 26.29
CA ILE A 93 -11.48 -6.93 25.03
C ILE A 93 -12.47 -8.10 25.11
N ASP A 94 -13.73 -7.86 24.74
CA ASP A 94 -14.65 -8.97 24.56
C ASP A 94 -14.32 -9.62 23.21
N SER A 95 -13.66 -10.77 23.28
CA SER A 95 -13.31 -11.60 22.14
C SER A 95 -14.58 -12.15 21.50
N GLY A 96 -14.90 -11.63 20.31
CA GLY A 96 -15.83 -12.26 19.38
C GLY A 96 -17.32 -12.03 19.65
N ARG A 97 -17.92 -11.09 18.91
CA ARG A 97 -19.21 -11.22 18.20
C ARG A 97 -19.41 -10.03 17.25
N ASP A 98 -20.36 -10.19 16.32
CA ASP A 98 -20.51 -9.47 15.06
C ASP A 98 -20.26 -7.94 15.08
N THR A 99 -19.15 -7.54 14.47
CA THR A 99 -18.61 -6.18 14.62
C THR A 99 -19.09 -5.20 13.55
N MET A 100 -19.66 -5.65 12.42
CA MET A 100 -19.89 -4.74 11.28
C MET A 100 -21.25 -4.04 11.22
N GLN A 101 -22.27 -4.50 11.96
CA GLN A 101 -23.57 -3.83 11.98
C GLN A 101 -23.53 -2.44 12.65
N GLY A 102 -22.58 -2.18 13.56
CA GLY A 102 -22.41 -0.90 14.24
C GLY A 102 -21.59 0.16 13.49
N HIS A 103 -20.90 -0.20 12.40
CA HIS A 103 -19.89 0.66 11.75
C HIS A 103 -20.42 1.49 10.55
N THR A 104 -21.72 1.45 10.26
CA THR A 104 -22.29 1.99 9.02
C THR A 104 -22.03 3.50 8.83
N ALA A 105 -22.10 4.29 9.90
CA ALA A 105 -21.87 5.73 9.83
C ALA A 105 -20.40 6.07 9.52
N ASP A 106 -19.44 5.46 10.22
CA ASP A 106 -18.01 5.71 10.04
C ASP A 106 -17.52 5.22 8.65
N LEU A 107 -18.06 4.10 8.17
CA LEU A 107 -17.77 3.56 6.85
C LEU A 107 -18.37 4.39 5.71
N SER A 108 -19.51 5.05 5.92
CA SER A 108 -20.10 5.97 4.93
C SER A 108 -19.27 7.25 4.76
N GLN A 109 -18.70 7.78 5.86
CA GLN A 109 -17.76 8.89 5.79
C GLN A 109 -16.48 8.47 5.08
N PHE A 110 -15.97 7.27 5.40
CA PHE A 110 -14.80 6.69 4.74
C PHE A 110 -15.01 6.54 3.23
N SER A 111 -16.15 5.99 2.77
CA SER A 111 -16.42 5.80 1.35
C SER A 111 -16.52 7.13 0.58
N THR A 112 -17.12 8.16 1.18
CA THR A 112 -17.22 9.50 0.61
C THR A 112 -15.84 10.14 0.44
N GLU A 113 -15.01 10.07 1.47
CA GLU A 113 -13.65 10.60 1.40
C GLU A 113 -12.79 9.79 0.44
N LEU A 114 -13.01 8.47 0.36
CA LEU A 114 -12.29 7.57 -0.53
C LEU A 114 -12.58 7.95 -1.98
N ALA A 115 -13.85 8.16 -2.34
CA ALA A 115 -14.24 8.61 -3.68
C ALA A 115 -13.53 9.93 -4.07
N ARG A 116 -13.49 10.91 -3.15
CA ARG A 116 -12.78 12.18 -3.38
C ARG A 116 -11.29 11.97 -3.59
N THR A 117 -10.68 11.13 -2.77
CA THR A 117 -9.26 10.79 -2.82
C THR A 117 -8.88 10.11 -4.13
N PHE A 118 -9.68 9.13 -4.55
CA PHE A 118 -9.45 8.42 -5.80
C PHE A 118 -9.63 9.35 -7.00
N ASN A 119 -10.56 10.30 -6.98
CA ASN A 119 -10.60 11.35 -8.02
C ASN A 119 -9.28 12.13 -8.14
N THR A 120 -8.60 12.42 -7.02
CA THR A 120 -7.26 13.02 -7.04
C THR A 120 -6.20 12.07 -7.58
N LEU A 121 -6.24 10.78 -7.21
CA LEU A 121 -5.32 9.77 -7.75
C LEU A 121 -5.51 9.54 -9.26
N SER A 122 -6.73 9.76 -9.78
CA SER A 122 -7.05 9.50 -11.20
C SER A 122 -6.28 10.39 -12.18
N VAL A 123 -5.82 11.57 -11.73
CA VAL A 123 -5.04 12.49 -12.56
C VAL A 123 -3.56 12.13 -12.62
N LEU A 124 -3.10 11.20 -11.78
CA LEU A 124 -1.70 10.80 -11.74
C LEU A 124 -1.38 9.91 -12.93
N LYS A 125 -0.42 10.35 -13.76
CA LYS A 125 0.14 9.56 -14.87
C LYS A 125 1.17 8.52 -14.40
N MET A 126 1.36 8.40 -13.09
CA MET A 126 2.33 7.52 -12.46
C MET A 126 1.79 6.09 -12.34
N TYR A 127 2.69 5.14 -12.11
CA TYR A 127 2.34 3.80 -11.66
C TYR A 127 1.85 3.88 -10.22
N LEU A 128 0.66 3.34 -9.96
CA LEU A 128 0.06 3.29 -8.63
C LEU A 128 0.11 1.86 -8.09
N LYS A 129 0.46 1.70 -6.82
CA LYS A 129 0.40 0.42 -6.10
C LYS A 129 -0.46 0.58 -4.87
N MET A 130 -1.56 -0.18 -4.80
CA MET A 130 -2.48 -0.19 -3.68
C MET A 130 -2.31 -1.45 -2.84
N ARG A 131 -2.37 -1.29 -1.52
CA ARG A 131 -2.32 -2.40 -0.56
C ARG A 131 -3.04 -2.05 0.73
N VAL A 132 -3.52 -3.07 1.42
CA VAL A 132 -3.88 -2.98 2.83
C VAL A 132 -2.82 -3.70 3.64
N SER A 133 -2.27 -3.06 4.66
CA SER A 133 -1.29 -3.69 5.55
C SER A 133 -1.85 -3.76 6.96
N TYR A 134 -1.69 -4.89 7.64
CA TYR A 134 -1.98 -5.02 9.05
C TYR A 134 -0.76 -4.64 9.88
N GLY A 135 -1.01 -4.13 11.08
CA GLY A 135 0.04 -3.62 11.93
C GLY A 135 -0.47 -3.06 13.24
N GLN A 136 0.30 -2.13 13.79
CA GLN A 136 0.01 -1.46 15.05
C GLN A 136 0.00 0.04 14.84
N PHE A 137 -1.11 0.64 15.24
CA PHE A 137 -1.25 2.09 15.37
C PHE A 137 -0.61 2.52 16.70
N LEU A 138 0.48 3.28 16.66
CA LEU A 138 1.28 3.64 17.82
C LEU A 138 1.11 5.10 18.19
N VAL A 139 1.03 5.39 19.49
CA VAL A 139 1.04 6.76 20.03
C VAL A 139 2.49 7.20 20.28
N THR A 140 3.11 7.90 19.34
CA THR A 140 4.53 8.30 19.45
C THR A 140 4.75 9.51 20.35
N ARG A 141 3.75 10.41 20.42
CA ARG A 141 3.78 11.60 21.28
C ARG A 141 2.52 11.63 22.14
N MET A 142 2.71 11.95 23.41
CA MET A 142 1.63 11.95 24.40
C MET A 142 1.63 13.25 25.19
N ARG A 143 0.44 13.80 25.45
CA ARG A 143 0.26 14.89 26.43
C ARG A 143 -0.09 14.31 27.79
N LYS A 144 0.26 15.03 28.87
CA LYS A 144 -0.03 14.59 30.25
C LYS A 144 -1.51 14.30 30.50
N GLU A 145 -2.40 15.03 29.82
CA GLU A 145 -3.86 14.87 29.94
C GLU A 145 -4.40 13.54 29.35
N TRP A 146 -3.60 12.85 28.52
CA TRP A 146 -4.03 11.64 27.81
C TRP A 146 -3.83 10.36 28.62
N SER A 147 -3.09 10.41 29.74
CA SER A 147 -2.75 9.24 30.55
C SER A 147 -3.94 8.62 31.28
N ASN A 148 -4.99 9.40 31.53
CA ASN A 148 -6.17 8.94 32.28
C ASN A 148 -7.17 8.17 31.40
N GLY A 149 -6.83 7.96 30.12
CA GLY A 149 -7.73 7.41 29.12
C GLY A 149 -8.75 8.42 28.62
N VAL A 150 -9.34 8.14 27.47
CA VAL A 150 -10.30 9.02 26.79
C VAL A 150 -11.47 8.23 26.22
N SER A 151 -12.63 8.87 26.08
CA SER A 151 -13.75 8.27 25.35
C SER A 151 -13.51 8.23 23.85
N TYR A 152 -14.24 7.36 23.14
CA TYR A 152 -14.20 7.24 21.67
C TYR A 152 -14.33 8.58 20.92
N PRO A 153 -15.34 9.45 21.21
CA PRO A 153 -15.47 10.74 20.53
C PRO A 153 -14.28 11.67 20.77
N ASN A 154 -13.73 11.66 21.99
CA ASN A 154 -12.56 12.47 22.32
C ASN A 154 -11.31 11.94 21.62
N PHE A 155 -11.15 10.61 21.54
CA PHE A 155 -10.05 10.00 20.80
C PHE A 155 -10.10 10.34 19.30
N SER A 156 -11.28 10.24 18.67
CA SER A 156 -11.46 10.64 17.26
C SER A 156 -11.07 12.11 17.02
N ARG A 157 -11.42 13.03 17.94
CA ARG A 157 -10.96 14.42 17.87
C ARG A 157 -9.44 14.56 18.02
N LEU A 158 -8.82 13.78 18.92
CA LEU A 158 -7.36 13.78 19.08
C LEU A 158 -6.65 13.29 17.82
N LEU A 159 -7.14 12.21 17.20
CA LEU A 159 -6.62 11.71 15.92
C LEU A 159 -6.61 12.82 14.87
N ASN A 160 -7.76 13.47 14.65
CA ASN A 160 -7.88 14.54 13.66
C ASN A 160 -6.97 15.75 13.94
N ASN A 161 -6.83 16.16 15.20
CA ASN A 161 -6.07 17.35 15.57
C ASN A 161 -4.55 17.11 15.63
N TYR A 162 -4.11 15.91 16.01
CA TYR A 162 -2.70 15.64 16.32
C TYR A 162 -1.99 14.71 15.33
N ALA A 163 -2.73 14.10 14.39
CA ALA A 163 -2.16 13.39 13.24
C ALA A 163 -1.13 14.21 12.48
N ARG A 164 -1.47 15.47 12.19
CA ARG A 164 -0.62 16.41 11.44
C ARG A 164 0.69 16.76 12.15
N HIS A 165 0.77 16.51 13.46
CA HIS A 165 1.95 16.80 14.28
C HIS A 165 2.83 15.56 14.54
N GLY A 166 2.57 14.45 13.81
CA GLY A 166 3.34 13.22 13.94
C GLY A 166 3.21 12.57 15.32
N ALA A 167 2.06 12.78 15.99
CA ALA A 167 1.78 12.18 17.29
C ALA A 167 1.45 10.68 17.21
N PHE A 168 1.21 10.19 15.99
CA PHE A 168 0.83 8.82 15.71
C PHE A 168 1.67 8.27 14.56
N SER A 169 1.92 6.97 14.57
CA SER A 169 2.55 6.24 13.47
C SER A 169 1.89 4.88 13.29
N PHE A 170 2.08 4.29 12.12
CA PHE A 170 1.61 2.94 11.84
C PHE A 170 2.80 2.03 11.54
N ARG A 171 2.92 0.92 12.28
CA ARG A 171 4.00 -0.05 12.13
C ARG A 171 3.46 -1.36 11.57
N THR A 172 3.93 -1.74 10.38
CA THR A 172 3.55 -2.99 9.68
C THR A 172 4.56 -4.13 9.88
N GLN A 173 5.80 -3.79 10.25
CA GLN A 173 6.87 -4.77 10.46
C GLN A 173 6.84 -5.29 11.89
N LEU A 174 6.65 -6.59 12.04
CA LEU A 174 6.61 -7.32 13.30
C LEU A 174 7.91 -8.13 13.46
N LEU A 175 8.41 -8.27 14.70
CA LEU A 175 9.72 -8.89 14.97
C LEU A 175 9.65 -10.39 15.25
N GLN A 176 8.52 -10.91 15.75
CA GLN A 176 8.38 -12.32 16.15
C GLN A 176 8.10 -13.24 14.95
N VAL A 177 9.12 -13.57 14.17
CA VAL A 177 8.99 -14.31 12.89
C VAL A 177 8.29 -15.66 13.01
N ASP A 178 8.40 -16.35 14.15
CA ASP A 178 7.73 -17.63 14.40
C ASP A 178 6.20 -17.53 14.33
N LYS A 179 5.66 -16.32 14.55
CA LYS A 179 4.23 -16.04 14.41
C LYS A 179 3.76 -16.06 12.95
N ALA A 180 4.64 -15.88 11.97
CA ALA A 180 4.26 -15.94 10.56
C ALA A 180 3.70 -17.32 10.17
N LYS A 181 4.32 -18.40 10.65
CA LYS A 181 3.83 -19.78 10.42
C LYS A 181 2.49 -20.02 11.13
N GLN A 182 2.36 -19.55 12.37
CA GLN A 182 1.12 -19.65 13.14
C GLN A 182 -0.02 -18.89 12.45
N ALA A 183 0.28 -17.73 11.86
CA ALA A 183 -0.67 -16.93 11.09
C ALA A 183 -1.14 -17.64 9.82
N VAL A 184 -0.25 -18.32 9.09
CA VAL A 184 -0.64 -19.12 7.91
C VAL A 184 -1.59 -20.23 8.35
N ARG A 185 -1.20 -21.02 9.35
CA ARG A 185 -2.02 -22.14 9.86
C ARG A 185 -3.40 -21.67 10.30
N ALA A 186 -3.46 -20.61 11.12
CA ALA A 186 -4.71 -20.07 11.64
C ALA A 186 -5.65 -19.61 10.52
N LEU A 187 -5.14 -18.96 9.45
CA LEU A 187 -5.99 -18.54 8.33
C LEU A 187 -6.49 -19.72 7.49
N THR A 188 -5.71 -20.79 7.38
CA THR A 188 -6.05 -21.97 6.57
C THR A 188 -6.90 -23.01 7.30
N GLU A 189 -7.20 -22.78 8.59
CA GLU A 189 -8.05 -23.68 9.37
C GLU A 189 -9.48 -23.71 8.79
N PRO A 190 -10.16 -24.88 8.76
CA PRO A 190 -11.49 -25.04 8.13
C PRO A 190 -12.63 -24.21 8.75
N LEU A 191 -12.36 -23.45 9.80
CA LEU A 191 -13.34 -22.63 10.52
C LEU A 191 -13.66 -21.30 9.81
N HIS A 192 -12.94 -20.98 8.73
CA HIS A 192 -13.09 -19.72 8.02
C HIS A 192 -13.79 -19.91 6.66
N ASP A 193 -15.09 -19.66 6.62
CA ASP A 193 -15.97 -19.83 5.43
C ASP A 193 -15.54 -19.02 4.18
N HIS A 194 -14.57 -18.12 4.32
CA HIS A 194 -14.15 -17.20 3.25
C HIS A 194 -12.72 -17.42 2.77
N ILE A 195 -11.95 -18.32 3.41
CA ILE A 195 -10.55 -18.56 3.08
C ILE A 195 -10.42 -19.97 2.51
N ASP A 196 -9.71 -20.10 1.38
CA ASP A 196 -9.44 -21.43 0.84
C ASP A 196 -8.46 -22.16 1.76
N GLY A 197 -8.74 -23.46 2.01
CA GLY A 197 -7.93 -24.27 2.92
C GLY A 197 -6.47 -24.43 2.49
N GLU A 198 -5.68 -25.11 3.33
CA GLU A 198 -4.22 -25.23 3.21
C GLU A 198 -3.70 -25.62 1.81
N GLY A 199 -4.46 -26.43 1.05
CA GLY A 199 -4.10 -26.84 -0.32
C GLY A 199 -4.11 -25.72 -1.36
N ALA A 200 -4.68 -24.55 -1.06
CA ALA A 200 -4.72 -23.39 -1.95
C ALA A 200 -3.59 -22.37 -1.70
N VAL A 201 -2.79 -22.56 -0.65
CA VAL A 201 -1.71 -21.65 -0.30
C VAL A 201 -0.62 -21.68 -1.37
N ARG A 202 -0.27 -20.50 -1.86
CA ARG A 202 0.83 -20.31 -2.83
C ARG A 202 2.00 -19.65 -2.16
N TYR A 203 3.14 -20.32 -2.19
CA TYR A 203 4.38 -19.75 -1.67
C TYR A 203 5.18 -19.10 -2.79
N GLN A 204 5.78 -17.95 -2.50
CA GLN A 204 6.61 -17.20 -3.43
C GLN A 204 7.83 -16.62 -2.74
N CYS A 205 8.88 -16.41 -3.51
CA CYS A 205 10.10 -15.74 -3.10
C CYS A 205 10.34 -14.56 -4.05
N SER A 206 10.71 -13.40 -3.52
CA SER A 206 11.03 -12.23 -4.32
C SER A 206 12.25 -11.52 -3.77
N LEU A 207 13.02 -10.90 -4.66
CA LEU A 207 14.19 -10.11 -4.34
C LEU A 207 13.94 -8.64 -4.70
N GLU A 208 14.31 -7.74 -3.81
CA GLU A 208 14.35 -6.30 -4.06
C GLU A 208 15.76 -5.77 -3.82
N LEU A 209 16.27 -4.96 -4.76
CA LEU A 209 17.49 -4.19 -4.60
C LEU A 209 17.14 -2.70 -4.62
N VAL A 210 17.31 -2.03 -3.48
CA VAL A 210 17.12 -0.59 -3.34
C VAL A 210 18.42 0.10 -3.73
N VAL A 211 18.37 0.94 -4.75
CA VAL A 211 19.50 1.72 -5.26
C VAL A 211 19.60 3.05 -4.48
N GLU A 212 20.82 3.49 -4.15
CA GLU A 212 21.05 4.73 -3.39
C GLU A 212 20.36 5.96 -3.99
N ASN A 213 20.28 6.02 -5.33
CA ASN A 213 19.71 7.15 -6.08
C ASN A 213 18.19 7.09 -6.31
N GLY A 214 17.46 6.26 -5.56
CA GLY A 214 16.00 6.39 -5.42
C GLY A 214 15.12 5.47 -6.29
N GLY A 215 15.65 4.33 -6.75
CA GLY A 215 14.87 3.29 -7.44
C GLY A 215 14.97 1.93 -6.76
N THR A 216 14.00 1.05 -6.99
CA THR A 216 14.01 -0.34 -6.50
C THR A 216 13.89 -1.29 -7.69
N LEU A 217 14.87 -2.18 -7.85
CA LEU A 217 14.75 -3.34 -8.73
C LEU A 217 13.98 -4.43 -7.98
N HIS A 218 12.98 -5.02 -8.61
CA HIS A 218 12.17 -6.08 -8.03
C HIS A 218 11.99 -7.22 -9.03
N GLY A 219 12.05 -8.44 -8.55
CA GLY A 219 11.66 -9.61 -9.33
C GLY A 219 11.43 -10.84 -8.45
N GLU A 220 10.75 -11.80 -9.05
CA GLU A 220 10.28 -13.02 -8.39
C GLU A 220 11.21 -14.18 -8.70
N ALA A 221 11.39 -15.06 -7.74
CA ALA A 221 12.10 -16.30 -7.93
C ALA A 221 11.21 -17.27 -8.71
N ILE A 222 11.73 -17.75 -9.83
CA ILE A 222 11.12 -18.76 -10.69
C ILE A 222 11.96 -20.04 -10.62
N ALA A 223 11.29 -21.18 -10.80
CA ALA A 223 11.97 -22.47 -10.87
C ALA A 223 13.04 -22.43 -11.96
N GLY A 224 14.29 -22.66 -11.56
CA GLY A 224 15.44 -22.75 -12.46
C GLY A 224 15.82 -24.21 -12.71
N ASP A 225 17.10 -24.44 -12.99
CA ASP A 225 17.65 -25.80 -13.09
C ASP A 225 17.56 -26.50 -11.72
N ARG A 226 17.66 -27.84 -11.68
CA ARG A 226 17.33 -28.72 -10.52
C ARG A 226 17.78 -28.25 -9.12
N LEU A 227 18.78 -27.38 -8.99
CA LEU A 227 19.36 -26.92 -7.72
C LEU A 227 19.39 -25.39 -7.55
N SER A 228 18.76 -24.61 -8.43
CA SER A 228 18.72 -23.16 -8.29
C SER A 228 17.40 -22.52 -8.73
N LEU A 229 17.10 -21.39 -8.10
CA LEU A 229 16.02 -20.50 -8.46
C LEU A 229 16.60 -19.33 -9.25
N ARG A 230 16.02 -19.07 -10.42
CA ARG A 230 16.36 -17.92 -11.24
C ARG A 230 15.45 -16.76 -10.86
N LEU A 231 15.91 -15.53 -11.04
CA LEU A 231 15.06 -14.35 -10.88
C LEU A 231 14.38 -14.02 -12.21
N SER A 232 13.12 -13.62 -12.15
CA SER A 232 12.40 -13.06 -13.29
C SER A 232 13.03 -11.75 -13.77
N ALA A 233 12.61 -11.26 -14.94
CA ALA A 233 13.08 -9.98 -15.44
C ALA A 233 12.76 -8.85 -14.44
N PRO A 234 13.73 -8.00 -14.09
CA PRO A 234 13.54 -7.01 -13.05
C PRO A 234 12.59 -5.90 -13.52
N LYS A 235 11.62 -5.54 -12.68
CA LYS A 235 10.91 -4.26 -12.76
C LYS A 235 11.71 -3.22 -11.99
N PHE A 236 12.01 -2.07 -12.59
CA PHE A 236 12.69 -0.95 -11.91
C PHE A 236 11.72 0.20 -11.68
N ILE A 237 11.40 0.47 -10.41
CA ILE A 237 10.39 1.47 -10.04
C ILE A 237 10.98 2.43 -9.02
N ALA A 238 10.88 3.72 -9.32
CA ALA A 238 11.18 4.80 -8.38
C ALA A 238 9.88 5.27 -7.72
N PHE A 239 9.58 4.74 -6.54
CA PHE A 239 8.43 5.19 -5.74
C PHE A 239 8.73 6.54 -5.08
N GLU A 240 7.68 7.36 -4.97
CA GLU A 240 7.75 8.56 -4.16
C GLU A 240 8.02 8.21 -2.69
N ARG A 241 8.76 9.09 -2.02
CA ARG A 241 9.11 8.92 -0.60
C ARG A 241 7.87 8.85 0.30
N HIS A 242 6.82 9.56 -0.07
CA HIS A 242 5.56 9.56 0.68
C HIS A 242 4.45 8.94 -0.18
N PRO A 243 3.63 8.05 0.39
CA PRO A 243 2.45 7.53 -0.29
C PRO A 243 1.48 8.67 -0.64
N ARG A 244 0.72 8.48 -1.73
CA ARG A 244 -0.34 9.41 -2.15
C ARG A 244 -1.63 9.24 -1.36
N LEU A 245 -1.84 8.06 -0.77
CA LEU A 245 -2.90 7.76 0.18
C LEU A 245 -2.27 6.95 1.30
N ASP A 246 -2.47 7.36 2.55
CA ASP A 246 -1.99 6.65 3.73
C ASP A 246 -2.98 6.75 4.87
N TRP A 247 -3.93 5.83 4.91
CA TRP A 247 -5.07 5.88 5.80
C TRP A 247 -5.01 4.74 6.78
N SER A 248 -4.72 5.02 8.04
CA SER A 248 -4.68 4.01 9.09
C SER A 248 -5.97 3.99 9.90
N MET A 249 -6.37 2.80 10.29
CA MET A 249 -7.59 2.51 11.02
C MET A 249 -7.19 1.97 12.37
N ALA A 250 -7.35 2.80 13.40
CA ALA A 250 -7.15 2.39 14.78
C ALA A 250 -8.40 1.65 15.25
N VAL A 251 -8.22 0.43 15.76
CA VAL A 251 -9.30 -0.42 16.24
C VAL A 251 -9.03 -0.85 17.69
N PRO A 252 -9.09 0.05 18.68
CA PRO A 252 -8.58 -0.20 20.04
C PRO A 252 -9.14 -1.46 20.72
N ASP A 253 -10.31 -1.93 20.32
CA ASP A 253 -10.96 -3.14 20.83
C ASP A 253 -10.39 -4.46 20.26
N MET A 254 -9.66 -4.40 19.14
CA MET A 254 -8.99 -5.56 18.52
C MET A 254 -7.50 -5.58 18.88
N LYS A 255 -6.78 -6.64 18.50
CA LYS A 255 -5.31 -6.75 18.71
C LYS A 255 -4.47 -6.20 17.56
N SER A 256 -5.08 -5.97 16.40
CA SER A 256 -4.42 -5.46 15.20
C SER A 256 -5.16 -4.25 14.65
N ASP A 257 -4.41 -3.40 13.98
CA ASP A 257 -4.91 -2.27 13.20
C ASP A 257 -4.58 -2.50 11.73
N TRP A 258 -5.18 -1.72 10.83
CA TRP A 258 -4.88 -1.82 9.40
C TRP A 258 -4.69 -0.46 8.75
N ASN A 259 -4.05 -0.46 7.58
CA ASN A 259 -3.74 0.73 6.82
C ASN A 259 -3.97 0.49 5.34
N LEU A 260 -4.79 1.33 4.70
CA LEU A 260 -4.91 1.40 3.25
C LEU A 260 -3.87 2.39 2.73
N GLN A 261 -3.01 1.93 1.82
CA GLN A 261 -1.96 2.75 1.24
C GLN A 261 -1.99 2.69 -0.29
N VAL A 262 -1.79 3.84 -0.93
CA VAL A 262 -1.51 3.94 -2.37
C VAL A 262 -0.19 4.66 -2.56
N ASN A 263 0.81 3.95 -3.07
CA ASN A 263 2.10 4.52 -3.47
C ASN A 263 2.06 4.90 -4.94
N ALA A 264 2.66 6.04 -5.28
CA ALA A 264 2.91 6.42 -6.68
C ALA A 264 4.39 6.25 -7.00
N GLY A 265 4.70 5.79 -8.19
CA GLY A 265 6.06 5.63 -8.67
C GLY A 265 6.17 5.78 -10.19
N VAL A 266 7.39 5.96 -10.66
CA VAL A 266 7.70 5.94 -12.10
C VAL A 266 8.38 4.62 -12.41
N GLN A 267 7.83 3.89 -13.39
CA GLN A 267 8.54 2.75 -13.97
C GLN A 267 9.64 3.28 -14.88
N LEU A 268 10.87 2.86 -14.61
CA LEU A 268 12.07 3.32 -15.29
C LEU A 268 12.69 2.17 -16.08
N ASP A 269 13.43 2.53 -17.13
CA ASP A 269 14.29 1.57 -17.81
C ASP A 269 15.40 1.11 -16.88
N VAL A 270 15.71 -0.18 -16.91
CA VAL A 270 16.75 -0.78 -16.05
C VAL A 270 18.13 -0.38 -16.63
N PRO A 271 18.97 0.36 -15.89
CA PRO A 271 20.31 0.66 -16.35
C PRO A 271 21.12 -0.61 -16.61
N GLU A 272 21.93 -0.62 -17.67
CA GLU A 272 22.64 -1.83 -18.14
C GLU A 272 23.51 -2.47 -17.03
N HIS A 273 24.18 -1.66 -16.21
CA HIS A 273 24.98 -2.15 -15.10
C HIS A 273 24.14 -2.87 -14.03
N LEU A 274 22.93 -2.40 -13.74
CA LEU A 274 22.01 -3.06 -12.81
C LEU A 274 21.38 -4.30 -13.42
N GLN A 275 21.13 -4.29 -14.73
CA GLN A 275 20.67 -5.47 -15.46
C GLN A 275 21.72 -6.60 -15.43
N ARG A 276 23.00 -6.27 -15.66
CA ARG A 276 24.11 -7.23 -15.54
C ARG A 276 24.28 -7.73 -14.11
N LEU A 277 24.16 -6.86 -13.11
CA LEU A 277 24.17 -7.27 -11.70
C LEU A 277 23.05 -8.27 -11.42
N TRP A 278 21.81 -7.95 -11.83
CA TRP A 278 20.63 -8.79 -11.63
C TRP A 278 20.79 -10.18 -12.23
N GLN A 279 21.34 -10.27 -13.45
CA GLN A 279 21.61 -11.55 -14.14
C GLN A 279 22.67 -12.41 -13.44
N ASN A 280 23.52 -11.81 -12.60
CA ASN A 280 24.56 -12.51 -11.84
C ASN A 280 24.11 -12.94 -10.44
N ILE A 281 22.87 -12.62 -10.05
CA ILE A 281 22.29 -13.08 -8.80
C ILE A 281 21.58 -14.41 -9.02
N GLU A 282 21.93 -15.39 -8.21
CA GLU A 282 21.32 -16.72 -8.18
C GLU A 282 20.82 -17.00 -6.77
N LEU A 283 19.63 -17.58 -6.67
CA LEU A 283 19.04 -17.98 -5.39
C LEU A 283 19.19 -19.51 -5.27
N ARG A 284 19.83 -20.00 -4.21
CA ARG A 284 20.03 -21.43 -3.99
C ARG A 284 19.22 -21.93 -2.77
N PRO A 285 18.39 -22.97 -2.92
CA PRO A 285 17.79 -23.67 -1.79
C PRO A 285 18.84 -24.18 -0.79
N MET A 286 18.56 -24.10 0.52
CA MET A 286 19.48 -24.62 1.55
C MET A 286 19.64 -26.15 1.46
N ASP A 287 18.56 -26.87 1.19
CA ASP A 287 18.54 -28.35 1.17
C ASP A 287 18.61 -28.95 -0.25
N GLY A 288 18.88 -28.12 -1.26
CA GLY A 288 18.94 -28.54 -2.67
C GLY A 288 17.60 -28.88 -3.32
N ASP A 289 16.51 -29.00 -2.56
CA ASP A 289 15.16 -29.16 -3.10
C ASP A 289 14.49 -27.79 -3.31
N GLN A 290 13.96 -27.56 -4.51
CA GLN A 290 13.21 -26.33 -4.82
C GLN A 290 11.89 -26.28 -4.07
N ALA A 291 11.26 -27.44 -3.76
CA ALA A 291 10.01 -27.49 -3.03
C ALA A 291 10.18 -27.00 -1.58
N THR A 292 11.31 -27.33 -0.94
CA THR A 292 11.58 -26.94 0.46
C THR A 292 11.87 -25.45 0.63
N VAL A 293 12.28 -24.72 -0.42
CA VAL A 293 12.38 -23.24 -0.35
C VAL A 293 11.03 -22.60 -0.06
N PHE A 294 9.98 -23.23 -0.57
CA PHE A 294 8.62 -22.75 -0.44
C PHE A 294 7.91 -23.33 0.79
N GLU A 295 8.52 -24.26 1.50
CA GLU A 295 8.02 -24.75 2.77
C GLU A 295 8.43 -23.81 3.91
N GLU A 296 7.42 -23.36 4.67
CA GLU A 296 7.60 -22.71 5.97
C GLU A 296 8.57 -21.49 6.02
N PHE A 297 8.59 -20.65 4.99
CA PHE A 297 9.43 -19.43 4.90
C PHE A 297 10.95 -19.69 4.98
N ALA A 298 11.39 -20.88 4.57
CA ALA A 298 12.81 -21.20 4.42
C ALA A 298 13.49 -20.17 3.49
N SER A 299 14.65 -19.65 3.90
CA SER A 299 15.36 -18.65 3.11
C SER A 299 16.30 -19.34 2.12
N PRO A 300 16.20 -19.07 0.81
CA PRO A 300 17.29 -19.42 -0.09
C PRO A 300 18.52 -18.58 0.24
N GLU A 301 19.69 -19.11 -0.09
CA GLU A 301 20.93 -18.38 -0.09
C GLU A 301 21.02 -17.49 -1.34
N ILE A 302 21.34 -16.21 -1.14
CA ILE A 302 21.67 -15.29 -2.23
C ILE A 302 23.15 -15.47 -2.59
N LEU A 303 23.40 -15.93 -3.82
CA LEU A 303 24.73 -16.04 -4.42
C LEU A 303 24.89 -14.96 -5.48
N VAL A 304 25.95 -14.17 -5.37
CA VAL A 304 26.30 -13.16 -6.36
C VAL A 304 27.57 -13.63 -7.07
N LYS A 305 27.47 -13.94 -8.36
CA LYS A 305 28.66 -14.32 -9.14
C LYS A 305 29.60 -13.11 -9.27
N PRO A 306 30.93 -13.32 -9.23
CA PRO A 306 31.88 -12.22 -9.36
C PRO A 306 31.62 -11.42 -10.63
N HIS A 307 31.36 -10.12 -10.50
CA HIS A 307 31.13 -9.23 -11.62
C HIS A 307 32.04 -8.00 -11.54
N ILE A 308 32.48 -7.53 -12.71
CA ILE A 308 33.29 -6.31 -12.85
C ILE A 308 32.32 -5.13 -12.91
N GLY A 309 32.02 -4.54 -11.76
CA GLY A 309 31.11 -3.40 -11.65
C GLY A 309 30.85 -3.03 -10.19
N SER A 310 30.56 -1.76 -9.93
CA SER A 310 30.36 -1.24 -8.57
C SER A 310 29.10 -1.80 -7.92
N THR A 311 29.27 -2.74 -6.99
CA THR A 311 28.23 -3.19 -6.05
C THR A 311 27.80 -2.10 -5.07
N ASN A 312 28.55 -0.98 -5.02
CA ASN A 312 28.34 0.13 -4.07
C ASN A 312 27.10 0.99 -4.39
N ALA A 313 26.40 0.74 -5.50
CA ALA A 313 25.18 1.47 -5.82
C ALA A 313 23.93 0.94 -5.08
N ILE A 314 24.02 -0.25 -4.48
CA ILE A 314 22.91 -0.87 -3.75
C ILE A 314 22.95 -0.41 -2.30
N ALA A 315 21.90 0.26 -1.83
CA ALA A 315 21.74 0.68 -0.44
C ALA A 315 21.23 -0.47 0.43
N THR A 316 20.28 -1.25 -0.09
CA THR A 316 19.62 -2.32 0.68
C THR A 316 19.22 -3.47 -0.24
N THR A 317 19.48 -4.69 0.20
CA THR A 317 18.96 -5.92 -0.42
C THR A 317 17.85 -6.48 0.46
N ARG A 318 16.69 -6.80 -0.11
CA ARG A 318 15.58 -7.44 0.62
C ARG A 318 15.15 -8.72 -0.06
N LEU A 319 15.07 -9.79 0.71
CA LEU A 319 14.54 -11.07 0.29
C LEU A 319 13.22 -11.31 1.03
N LYS A 320 12.12 -11.41 0.29
CA LYS A 320 10.77 -11.57 0.84
C LYS A 320 10.23 -12.96 0.47
N MET A 321 10.08 -13.81 1.48
CA MET A 321 9.35 -15.08 1.39
C MET A 321 7.90 -14.83 1.74
N SER A 322 6.95 -15.28 0.93
CA SER A 322 5.53 -15.02 1.16
C SER A 322 4.67 -16.26 0.99
N ALA A 323 3.68 -16.41 1.85
CA ALA A 323 2.54 -17.30 1.68
C ALA A 323 1.34 -16.45 1.25
N ILE A 324 0.79 -16.74 0.08
CA ILE A 324 -0.41 -16.11 -0.47
C ILE A 324 -1.56 -17.06 -0.26
N ILE A 325 -2.56 -16.60 0.48
CA ILE A 325 -3.74 -17.36 0.87
C ILE A 325 -4.93 -16.71 0.17
N PRO A 326 -5.49 -17.35 -0.87
CA PRO A 326 -6.64 -16.80 -1.57
C PRO A 326 -7.91 -16.92 -0.73
N PHE A 327 -8.81 -15.96 -0.92
CA PHE A 327 -10.19 -16.06 -0.45
C PHE A 327 -10.99 -16.95 -1.40
N THR A 328 -12.08 -17.54 -0.91
CA THR A 328 -13.06 -18.25 -1.74
C THR A 328 -13.63 -17.35 -2.84
N ASP A 329 -13.71 -16.03 -2.57
CA ASP A 329 -13.84 -15.02 -3.63
C ASP A 329 -12.45 -14.74 -4.23
N PRO A 330 -12.17 -15.17 -5.49
CA PRO A 330 -10.82 -15.16 -6.08
C PRO A 330 -10.23 -13.75 -6.28
N ARG A 331 -10.98 -12.71 -5.95
CA ARG A 331 -10.59 -11.31 -6.10
C ARG A 331 -9.65 -10.83 -5.00
N TYR A 332 -9.62 -11.51 -3.85
CA TYR A 332 -8.83 -11.08 -2.70
C TYR A 332 -7.90 -12.19 -2.20
N ALA A 333 -6.77 -11.77 -1.65
CA ALA A 333 -5.83 -12.66 -1.00
C ALA A 333 -5.16 -11.98 0.19
N VAL A 334 -4.76 -12.80 1.17
CA VAL A 334 -3.87 -12.39 2.24
C VAL A 334 -2.47 -12.91 1.95
N GLN A 335 -1.50 -12.01 2.02
CA GLN A 335 -0.08 -12.32 1.94
C GLN A 335 0.53 -12.19 3.32
N ILE A 336 1.00 -13.31 3.87
CA ILE A 336 1.90 -13.32 5.02
C ILE A 336 3.31 -13.40 4.47
N SER A 337 4.21 -12.57 4.98
CA SER A 337 5.58 -12.56 4.47
C SER A 337 6.64 -12.40 5.56
N VAL A 338 7.77 -13.07 5.34
CA VAL A 338 9.01 -12.90 6.11
C VAL A 338 10.01 -12.21 5.22
N THR A 339 10.47 -11.04 5.64
CA THR A 339 11.43 -10.20 4.92
C THR A 339 12.76 -10.18 5.64
N ARG A 340 13.83 -10.53 4.93
CA ARG A 340 15.22 -10.39 5.38
C ARG A 340 15.84 -9.22 4.62
N ALA A 341 16.33 -8.22 5.35
CA ALA A 341 16.93 -7.02 4.78
C ALA A 341 18.39 -6.91 5.20
N TRP A 342 19.29 -6.73 4.22
CA TRP A 342 20.71 -6.46 4.43
C TRP A 342 21.03 -5.05 3.96
N ASP A 343 21.98 -4.41 4.64
CA ASP A 343 22.62 -3.22 4.12
C ASP A 343 23.53 -3.63 2.95
N GLY A 344 23.55 -2.79 1.91
CA GLY A 344 24.29 -3.11 0.69
C GLY A 344 23.85 -4.40 0.01
N LEU A 345 24.78 -5.04 -0.68
CA LEU A 345 24.61 -6.33 -1.31
C LEU A 345 25.00 -7.46 -0.33
N LYS A 346 24.07 -7.86 0.55
CA LYS A 346 24.27 -8.91 1.58
C LYS A 346 25.41 -8.61 2.56
N GLN A 347 25.55 -7.36 3.04
CA GLN A 347 26.55 -7.04 4.07
C GLN A 347 26.00 -7.31 5.47
N GLY A 348 26.74 -8.07 6.29
CA GLY A 348 26.39 -8.34 7.69
C GLY A 348 25.20 -9.28 7.89
N ASN A 349 24.64 -9.24 9.10
CA ASN A 349 23.46 -10.03 9.46
C ASN A 349 22.18 -9.34 8.98
N PRO A 350 21.22 -10.07 8.41
CA PRO A 350 19.96 -9.47 7.98
C PRO A 350 19.12 -9.04 9.18
N ARG A 351 18.45 -7.91 9.03
CA ARG A 351 17.26 -7.62 9.84
C ARG A 351 16.11 -8.47 9.32
N VAL A 352 15.57 -9.34 10.18
CA VAL A 352 14.43 -10.19 9.85
C VAL A 352 13.16 -9.58 10.44
N THR A 353 12.14 -9.44 9.62
CA THR A 353 10.80 -8.95 10.00
C THR A 353 9.75 -9.81 9.33
N TRP A 354 8.54 -9.80 9.84
CA TRP A 354 7.40 -10.35 9.14
C TRP A 354 6.25 -9.35 9.10
N GLY A 355 5.29 -9.59 8.21
CA GLY A 355 4.16 -8.69 8.03
C GLY A 355 3.03 -9.37 7.27
N ILE A 356 1.87 -8.72 7.32
CA ILE A 356 0.63 -9.22 6.74
C ILE A 356 0.05 -8.14 5.84
N GLU A 357 -0.24 -8.50 4.61
CA GLU A 357 -0.84 -7.63 3.61
C GLU A 357 -2.13 -8.29 3.09
N PHE A 358 -3.19 -7.50 2.92
CA PHE A 358 -4.39 -7.87 2.18
C PHE A 358 -4.38 -7.09 0.87
N TYR A 359 -4.66 -7.78 -0.24
CA TYR A 359 -4.70 -7.14 -1.53
C TYR A 359 -5.71 -7.80 -2.47
N GLY A 360 -6.22 -7.00 -3.41
CA GLY A 360 -7.00 -7.50 -4.54
C GLY A 360 -6.07 -8.01 -5.63
N SER A 361 -6.30 -9.23 -6.11
CA SER A 361 -5.52 -9.85 -7.20
C SER A 361 -5.60 -9.04 -8.49
N HIS A 362 -6.70 -8.30 -8.69
CA HIS A 362 -6.94 -7.42 -9.83
C HIS A 362 -6.37 -6.00 -9.66
N TRP A 363 -5.92 -5.60 -8.47
CA TRP A 363 -5.60 -4.18 -8.20
C TRP A 363 -4.40 -3.65 -8.99
N GLU A 364 -3.37 -4.46 -9.23
CA GLU A 364 -2.17 -4.00 -9.96
C GLU A 364 -2.53 -3.47 -11.36
N GLU A 365 -3.39 -4.21 -12.07
CA GLU A 365 -3.89 -3.83 -13.39
C GLU A 365 -4.98 -2.75 -13.28
N ALA A 366 -6.01 -2.99 -12.47
CA ALA A 366 -7.19 -2.13 -12.39
C ALA A 366 -6.83 -0.69 -11.98
N ILE A 367 -5.96 -0.50 -10.97
CA ILE A 367 -5.61 0.85 -10.51
C ILE A 367 -4.82 1.64 -11.55
N ASN A 368 -4.15 0.94 -12.47
CA ASN A 368 -3.31 1.55 -13.49
C ASN A 368 -3.97 1.69 -14.85
N GLN A 369 -5.18 1.15 -15.04
CA GLN A 369 -5.96 1.31 -16.27
C GLN A 369 -6.19 2.79 -16.58
N VAL A 370 -5.93 3.18 -17.84
CA VAL A 370 -5.99 4.58 -18.32
C VAL A 370 -7.10 4.69 -19.38
N SER A 371 -7.90 5.76 -19.31
CA SER A 371 -8.86 6.13 -20.35
C SER A 371 -8.15 6.57 -21.62
N ASN A 372 -8.63 6.06 -22.76
CA ASN A 372 -8.15 6.46 -24.08
C ASN A 372 -8.51 7.90 -24.44
N GLU A 373 -9.52 8.50 -23.79
CA GLU A 373 -10.03 9.83 -24.16
C GLU A 373 -9.22 10.97 -23.56
N ASP A 374 -8.79 10.84 -22.31
CA ASP A 374 -8.17 11.95 -21.58
C ASP A 374 -6.91 11.58 -20.79
N GLY A 375 -6.45 10.33 -20.87
CA GLY A 375 -5.23 9.86 -20.23
C GLY A 375 -5.30 9.83 -18.70
N ARG A 376 -6.50 9.97 -18.11
CA ARG A 376 -6.71 9.76 -16.67
C ARG A 376 -6.87 8.27 -16.37
N LYS A 377 -6.62 7.89 -15.11
CA LYS A 377 -6.97 6.55 -14.65
C LYS A 377 -8.49 6.37 -14.71
N ASP A 378 -8.91 5.24 -15.26
CA ASP A 378 -10.32 4.87 -15.36
C ASP A 378 -10.55 3.56 -14.62
N TRP A 379 -11.40 3.63 -13.60
CA TRP A 379 -11.73 2.50 -12.73
C TRP A 379 -13.19 2.07 -12.86
N GLY A 380 -13.83 2.49 -13.95
CA GLY A 380 -15.21 2.21 -14.26
C GLY A 380 -16.22 2.97 -13.39
N PRO A 381 -17.52 2.84 -13.72
CA PRO A 381 -18.59 3.53 -13.00
C PRO A 381 -18.58 3.20 -11.51
N GLY A 382 -18.49 4.24 -10.67
CA GLY A 382 -18.45 4.09 -9.22
C GLY A 382 -17.26 3.30 -8.67
N PHE A 383 -16.13 3.23 -9.39
CA PHE A 383 -14.93 2.47 -8.99
C PHE A 383 -15.11 0.94 -8.98
N LYS A 384 -16.04 0.40 -9.78
CA LYS A 384 -16.32 -1.05 -9.86
C LYS A 384 -15.10 -1.90 -10.24
N SER A 385 -14.14 -1.35 -10.99
CA SER A 385 -12.90 -2.08 -11.30
C SER A 385 -12.01 -2.25 -10.07
N LEU A 386 -12.07 -1.36 -9.08
CA LEU A 386 -11.25 -1.44 -7.86
C LEU A 386 -11.96 -2.19 -6.73
N TRP A 387 -13.23 -1.90 -6.51
CA TRP A 387 -14.09 -2.59 -5.55
C TRP A 387 -15.25 -3.25 -6.30
N PRO A 388 -15.05 -4.48 -6.78
CA PRO A 388 -16.07 -5.19 -7.53
C PRO A 388 -17.18 -5.69 -6.61
N GLY A 389 -18.41 -5.70 -7.10
CA GLY A 389 -19.61 -6.09 -6.34
C GLY A 389 -20.86 -5.97 -7.21
N HIS A 390 -21.94 -6.62 -6.79
CA HIS A 390 -23.24 -6.55 -7.48
C HIS A 390 -24.00 -5.27 -7.12
N GLU A 391 -23.70 -4.72 -5.95
CA GLU A 391 -24.25 -3.50 -5.42
C GLU A 391 -23.86 -2.32 -6.33
N GLU A 392 -24.78 -1.38 -6.59
CA GLU A 392 -24.48 -0.18 -7.37
C GLU A 392 -23.78 0.90 -6.53
N ASP A 393 -24.09 0.95 -5.24
CA ASP A 393 -23.52 1.91 -4.30
C ASP A 393 -22.09 1.54 -3.88
N LEU A 394 -21.20 2.54 -3.87
CA LEU A 394 -19.82 2.37 -3.43
C LEU A 394 -19.76 2.07 -1.94
N ALA A 395 -20.58 2.70 -1.11
CA ALA A 395 -20.50 2.50 0.34
C ALA A 395 -20.80 1.06 0.73
N GLN A 396 -21.79 0.42 0.10
CA GLN A 396 -22.08 -1.00 0.29
C GLN A 396 -20.91 -1.90 -0.14
N ARG A 397 -20.30 -1.65 -1.30
CA ARG A 397 -19.12 -2.44 -1.75
C ARG A 397 -17.92 -2.27 -0.81
N ILE A 398 -17.70 -1.06 -0.31
CA ILE A 398 -16.64 -0.77 0.67
C ILE A 398 -16.92 -1.43 2.02
N MET A 399 -18.18 -1.48 2.45
CA MET A 399 -18.58 -2.18 3.67
C MET A 399 -18.28 -3.68 3.58
N ARG A 400 -18.61 -4.31 2.44
CA ARG A 400 -18.26 -5.71 2.18
C ARG A 400 -16.76 -5.94 2.11
N PHE A 401 -16.02 -5.03 1.49
CA PHE A 401 -14.56 -5.05 1.49
C PHE A 401 -13.98 -4.98 2.91
N ALA A 402 -14.49 -4.08 3.74
CA ALA A 402 -14.08 -3.93 5.13
C ALA A 402 -14.42 -5.17 5.98
N GLN A 403 -15.50 -5.90 5.65
CA GLN A 403 -15.82 -7.17 6.30
C GLN A 403 -14.68 -8.20 6.13
N TYR A 404 -14.15 -8.36 4.90
CA TYR A 404 -13.01 -9.25 4.67
C TYR A 404 -11.78 -8.85 5.49
N ILE A 405 -11.52 -7.55 5.63
CA ILE A 405 -10.42 -7.06 6.47
C ILE A 405 -10.64 -7.45 7.94
N VAL A 406 -11.83 -7.20 8.46
CA VAL A 406 -12.19 -7.53 9.84
C VAL A 406 -12.13 -9.04 10.10
N ASP A 407 -12.56 -9.87 9.17
CA ASP A 407 -12.50 -11.33 9.33
C ASP A 407 -11.06 -11.82 9.43
N VAL A 408 -10.14 -11.23 8.66
CA VAL A 408 -8.69 -11.46 8.81
C VAL A 408 -8.18 -10.98 10.17
N GLN A 409 -8.61 -9.81 10.65
CA GLN A 409 -8.22 -9.31 11.98
C GLN A 409 -8.62 -10.27 13.09
N LYS A 410 -9.83 -10.84 13.02
CA LYS A 410 -10.35 -11.80 14.01
C LYS A 410 -9.49 -13.05 14.09
N VAL A 411 -9.04 -13.59 12.96
CA VAL A 411 -8.13 -14.76 12.95
C VAL A 411 -6.87 -14.46 13.76
N PHE A 412 -6.36 -13.24 13.65
CA PHE A 412 -5.16 -12.81 14.35
C PHE A 412 -5.38 -12.37 15.79
N GLU A 413 -6.62 -12.25 16.28
CA GLU A 413 -6.86 -12.00 17.71
C GLU A 413 -6.34 -13.15 18.59
N GLY A 414 -6.33 -14.39 18.07
CA GLY A 414 -5.71 -15.54 18.74
C GLY A 414 -4.18 -15.47 18.79
N LEU A 415 -3.56 -14.66 17.93
CA LEU A 415 -2.11 -14.51 17.87
C LEU A 415 -1.71 -13.28 18.70
N ASP A 416 -0.84 -13.48 19.69
CA ASP A 416 -0.23 -12.34 20.37
C ASP A 416 0.73 -11.62 19.41
N LEU A 417 0.21 -10.61 18.72
CA LEU A 417 0.97 -9.77 17.78
C LEU A 417 1.67 -8.60 18.48
N GLN A 418 1.53 -8.44 19.81
CA GLN A 418 2.15 -7.34 20.54
C GLN A 418 3.66 -7.57 20.70
N ASP A 419 4.46 -6.67 20.12
CA ASP A 419 5.86 -6.54 20.51
C ASP A 419 5.88 -5.76 21.84
N ARG A 420 5.89 -6.48 22.95
CA ARG A 420 6.32 -5.93 24.24
C ARG A 420 7.84 -5.82 24.24
N SER A 421 8.38 -4.95 23.38
CA SER A 421 9.78 -4.54 23.50
C SER A 421 9.86 -3.55 24.66
N VAL A 422 10.45 -4.01 25.77
CA VAL A 422 10.90 -3.20 26.91
C VAL A 422 11.92 -2.16 26.47
#